data_AF-A0A839IVK7-F1
#
_entry.id   AF-A0A839IVK7-F1
#
_cell.length_a   1.000
_cell.length_b   1.000
_cell.length_c   1.000
_cell.angle_alpha   90.00
_cell.angle_beta   90.00
_cell.angle_gamma   90.00
#
_symmetry.space_group_name_H-M   'P 1'
#
loop_
_entity.id
_entity.type
_entity.pdbx_description
1 polymer ?
#
loop_
_entity_poly.entity_id
_entity_poly.type
_entity_poly.pdbx_seq_one_letter_code
_entity_poly.pdbx_strand_id
1 'polypeptide(L)'
;MLEQFDQRTELIVRQCLREYDDKIADLEARLEEQARRIRNIIQPAKISQIHDSKQKVKVTYGRNESPWLKWFSTMQGQMKEYRCPSVGEQCILINYGGGDNSTQAWALCGVWSDEFPLPDNRPHIHTMEWAPGFRLEINTQTGKVDWWVPTKVTFHTPLVHGTEHVRDFKRTMQEDRDIYNDHGHPFMPKPKPQQ
;
A
#
# COMPACT_ATOMS: atom_id res chain seq x y z
N MET A 1 12.72 -20.93 -74.00
CA MET A 1 11.36 -20.34 -74.10
C MET A 1 10.58 -20.54 -72.80
N LEU A 2 10.54 -21.77 -72.24
CA LEU A 2 9.95 -22.06 -70.91
C LEU A 2 10.65 -21.31 -69.76
N GLU A 3 11.99 -21.28 -69.69
CA GLU A 3 12.72 -20.52 -68.65
C GLU A 3 12.39 -19.02 -68.63
N GLN A 4 12.22 -18.40 -69.80
CA GLN A 4 11.88 -16.98 -69.90
C GLN A 4 10.43 -16.72 -69.44
N PHE A 5 9.54 -17.69 -69.59
CA PHE A 5 8.15 -17.59 -69.13
C PHE A 5 8.07 -17.73 -67.60
N ASP A 6 8.83 -18.65 -67.01
CA ASP A 6 8.92 -18.81 -65.56
C ASP A 6 9.52 -17.57 -64.90
N GLN A 7 10.61 -17.03 -65.43
CA GLN A 7 11.21 -15.78 -64.92
C GLN A 7 10.24 -14.59 -64.97
N ARG A 8 9.45 -14.49 -66.04
CA ARG A 8 8.47 -13.41 -66.20
C ARG A 8 7.28 -13.57 -65.26
N THR A 9 6.84 -14.81 -65.04
CA THR A 9 5.77 -15.14 -64.10
C THR A 9 6.21 -14.90 -62.65
N GLU A 10 7.43 -15.30 -62.28
CA GLU A 10 8.00 -15.05 -60.96
C GLU A 10 8.12 -13.55 -60.67
N LEU A 11 8.56 -12.75 -61.66
CA LEU A 11 8.66 -11.30 -61.52
C LEU A 11 7.29 -10.66 -61.27
N ILE A 12 6.25 -11.08 -62.01
CA ILE A 12 4.88 -10.60 -61.84
C ILE A 12 4.34 -10.98 -60.46
N VAL A 13 4.53 -12.22 -60.02
CA VAL A 13 4.10 -12.68 -58.69
C VAL A 13 4.81 -11.89 -57.58
N ARG A 14 6.13 -11.71 -57.65
CA ARG A 14 6.88 -10.87 -56.69
C ARG A 14 6.40 -9.43 -56.69
N GLN A 15 6.07 -8.86 -57.85
CA GLN A 15 5.56 -7.50 -57.95
C GLN A 15 4.15 -7.35 -57.37
N CYS A 16 3.29 -8.36 -57.55
CA CYS A 16 1.98 -8.43 -56.90
C CYS A 16 2.08 -8.64 -55.38
N LEU A 17 3.07 -9.41 -54.91
CA LEU A 17 3.29 -9.68 -53.49
C LEU A 17 3.96 -8.52 -52.74
N ARG A 18 4.67 -7.61 -53.43
CA ARG A 18 5.37 -6.48 -52.82
C ARG A 18 4.46 -5.62 -51.93
N GLU A 19 3.22 -5.37 -52.34
CA GLU A 19 2.26 -4.60 -51.52
C GLU A 19 1.93 -5.32 -50.21
N TYR A 20 1.93 -6.65 -50.20
CA TYR A 20 1.73 -7.45 -48.98
C TYR A 20 2.98 -7.45 -48.10
N ASP A 21 4.18 -7.51 -48.68
CA ASP A 21 5.44 -7.39 -47.92
C ASP A 21 5.51 -6.03 -47.19
N ASP A 22 5.18 -4.94 -47.89
CA ASP A 22 5.15 -3.59 -47.30
C ASP A 22 4.11 -3.50 -46.16
N LYS A 23 2.93 -4.13 -46.34
CA LYS A 23 1.89 -4.19 -45.29
C LYS A 23 2.34 -5.03 -44.09
N ILE A 24 3.02 -6.15 -44.31
CA ILE A 24 3.54 -7.00 -43.23
C ILE A 24 4.58 -6.22 -42.43
N ALA A 25 5.51 -5.53 -43.09
CA ALA A 25 6.51 -4.69 -42.42
C ALA A 25 5.87 -3.56 -41.59
N ASP A 26 4.82 -2.89 -42.10
CA ASP A 26 4.05 -1.89 -41.32
C ASP A 26 3.40 -2.52 -40.08
N LEU A 27 2.75 -3.68 -40.25
CA LEU A 27 2.11 -4.39 -39.16
C LEU A 27 3.10 -4.84 -38.09
N GLU A 28 4.26 -5.36 -38.48
CA GLU A 28 5.34 -5.74 -37.58
C GLU A 28 5.84 -4.53 -36.79
N ALA A 29 6.14 -3.41 -37.46
CA ALA A 29 6.57 -2.18 -36.80
C ALA A 29 5.53 -1.67 -35.79
N ARG A 30 4.25 -1.74 -36.14
CA ARG A 30 3.14 -1.34 -35.24
C ARG A 30 3.01 -2.28 -34.05
N LEU A 31 3.17 -3.59 -34.25
CA LEU A 31 3.15 -4.58 -33.17
C LEU A 31 4.29 -4.37 -32.19
N GLU A 32 5.50 -4.09 -32.67
CA GLU A 32 6.66 -3.80 -31.82
C GLU A 32 6.45 -2.53 -30.98
N GLU A 33 5.95 -1.47 -31.60
CA GLU A 33 5.64 -0.21 -30.90
C GLU A 33 4.54 -0.41 -29.85
N GLN A 34 3.48 -1.15 -30.18
CA GLN A 34 2.45 -1.51 -29.20
C GLN A 34 3.01 -2.34 -28.05
N ALA A 35 3.83 -3.35 -28.34
CA ALA A 35 4.46 -4.18 -27.32
C ALA A 35 5.35 -3.35 -26.40
N ARG A 36 6.07 -2.36 -26.95
CA ARG A 36 6.90 -1.41 -26.18
C ARG A 36 6.05 -0.54 -25.25
N ARG A 37 4.94 0.02 -25.74
CA ARG A 37 4.00 0.80 -24.92
C ARG A 37 3.38 -0.05 -23.83
N ILE A 38 2.95 -1.28 -24.13
CA ILE A 38 2.35 -2.21 -23.17
C ILE A 38 3.33 -2.52 -22.03
N ARG A 39 4.61 -2.78 -22.35
CA ARG A 39 5.65 -2.98 -21.33
C ARG A 39 5.85 -1.75 -20.42
N ASN A 40 5.52 -0.56 -20.90
CA ASN A 40 5.65 0.66 -20.12
C ASN A 40 4.45 0.96 -19.20
N ILE A 41 3.33 0.24 -19.33
CA ILE A 41 2.11 0.52 -18.55
C ILE A 41 2.28 0.18 -17.07
N ILE A 42 2.92 -0.95 -16.74
CA ILE A 42 3.12 -1.40 -15.35
C ILE A 42 4.58 -1.78 -15.16
N GLN A 43 5.26 -1.11 -14.24
CA GLN A 43 6.68 -1.37 -13.97
C GLN A 43 6.95 -1.45 -12.46
N PRO A 44 7.80 -2.39 -12.01
CA PRO A 44 8.31 -2.37 -10.64
C PRO A 44 9.20 -1.15 -10.45
N ALA A 45 9.05 -0.50 -9.29
CA ALA A 45 9.71 0.75 -8.97
C ALA A 45 10.02 0.84 -7.46
N LYS A 46 10.86 1.78 -7.06
CA LYS A 46 11.20 2.07 -5.67
C LYS A 46 11.12 3.57 -5.40
N ILE A 47 10.55 3.97 -4.27
CA ILE A 47 10.45 5.38 -3.89
C ILE A 47 11.86 5.94 -3.70
N SER A 48 12.23 6.97 -4.47
CA SER A 48 13.54 7.62 -4.38
C SER A 48 13.49 8.87 -3.52
N GLN A 49 12.42 9.66 -3.64
CA GLN A 49 12.28 10.94 -2.94
C GLN A 49 10.83 11.24 -2.59
N ILE A 50 10.64 12.00 -1.51
CA ILE A 50 9.36 12.54 -1.08
C ILE A 50 9.41 14.04 -1.29
N HIS A 51 8.40 14.62 -1.92
CA HIS A 51 8.32 16.06 -2.16
C HIS A 51 8.12 16.82 -0.85
N ASP A 52 8.60 18.07 -0.76
CA ASP A 52 8.49 18.90 0.45
C ASP A 52 7.05 19.11 0.92
N SER A 53 6.10 19.17 -0.02
CA SER A 53 4.67 19.24 0.30
C SER A 53 4.10 17.98 0.95
N LYS A 54 4.85 16.88 0.98
CA LYS A 54 4.44 15.55 1.47
C LYS A 54 3.17 15.02 0.80
N GLN A 55 2.95 15.37 -0.47
CA GLN A 55 1.79 14.93 -1.27
C GLN A 55 2.17 14.34 -2.63
N LYS A 56 3.47 14.30 -2.94
CA LYS A 56 4.00 13.68 -4.15
C LYS A 56 5.28 12.92 -3.83
N VAL A 57 5.59 11.93 -4.66
CA VAL A 57 6.79 11.10 -4.59
C VAL A 57 7.47 11.03 -5.95
N LYS A 58 8.77 10.75 -5.94
CA LYS A 58 9.51 10.28 -7.11
C LYS A 58 9.80 8.80 -6.94
N VAL A 59 9.78 8.09 -8.06
CA VAL A 59 10.13 6.67 -8.10
C VAL A 59 11.23 6.42 -9.12
N THR A 60 12.10 5.48 -8.78
CA THR A 60 13.10 4.93 -9.70
C THR A 60 12.58 3.62 -10.26
N TYR A 61 12.71 3.43 -11.57
CA TYR A 61 12.25 2.24 -12.28
C TYR A 61 13.22 1.92 -13.43
N GLY A 62 13.75 0.70 -13.45
CA GLY A 62 14.83 0.33 -14.36
C GLY A 62 16.03 1.27 -14.22
N ARG A 63 16.32 2.07 -15.27
CA ARG A 63 17.38 3.08 -15.29
C ARG A 63 16.87 4.52 -15.25
N ASN A 64 15.56 4.70 -15.09
CA ASN A 64 14.88 5.99 -15.18
C ASN A 64 14.37 6.44 -13.81
N GLU A 65 14.11 7.74 -13.69
CA GLU A 65 13.39 8.35 -12.57
C GLU A 65 12.12 9.04 -13.07
N SER A 66 11.05 8.94 -12.30
CA SER A 66 9.78 9.60 -12.61
C SER A 66 9.82 11.11 -12.33
N PRO A 67 8.90 11.90 -12.90
CA PRO A 67 8.58 13.22 -12.34
C PRO A 67 7.89 13.05 -10.98
N TRP A 68 7.44 14.16 -10.38
CA TRP A 68 6.68 14.12 -9.13
C TRP A 68 5.27 13.56 -9.34
N LEU A 69 5.01 12.38 -8.80
CA LEU A 69 3.75 11.64 -8.95
C LEU A 69 2.95 11.64 -7.67
N LYS A 70 1.63 11.47 -7.81
CA LYS A 70 0.78 11.05 -6.70
C LYS A 70 0.97 9.56 -6.46
N TRP A 71 0.85 9.14 -5.21
CA TRP A 71 0.75 7.72 -4.87
C TRP A 71 -0.70 7.31 -4.63
N PHE A 72 -0.96 6.01 -4.76
CA PHE A 72 -2.23 5.40 -4.41
C PHE A 72 -2.35 5.30 -2.89
N SER A 73 -3.46 5.77 -2.34
CA SER A 73 -3.79 5.63 -0.92
C SER A 73 -5.08 4.82 -0.81
N THR A 74 -5.17 3.96 0.20
CA THR A 74 -6.16 2.87 0.26
C THR A 74 -7.59 3.38 0.22
N MET A 75 -7.85 4.56 0.79
CA MET A 75 -9.20 5.09 0.99
C MET A 75 -9.22 6.61 0.86
N GLN A 76 -9.57 7.19 -0.30
CA GLN A 76 -9.66 8.66 -0.46
C GLN A 76 -11.07 9.15 -0.86
N GLY A 77 -12.09 8.69 -0.14
CA GLY A 77 -13.49 9.10 -0.32
C GLY A 77 -14.03 9.84 0.90
N GLN A 78 -15.17 9.37 1.44
CA GLN A 78 -15.68 9.81 2.75
C GLN A 78 -14.69 9.45 3.86
N MET A 79 -14.22 8.20 3.84
CA MET A 79 -13.06 7.79 4.63
C MET A 79 -11.79 8.20 3.88
N LYS A 80 -10.85 8.78 4.63
CA LYS A 80 -9.57 9.29 4.12
C LYS A 80 -8.44 8.68 4.92
N GLU A 81 -7.50 8.04 4.24
CA GLU A 81 -6.24 7.60 4.83
C GLU A 81 -5.11 8.53 4.38
N TYR A 82 -4.19 8.84 5.29
CA TYR A 82 -2.91 9.42 4.92
C TYR A 82 -1.80 8.56 5.51
N ARG A 83 -1.07 7.89 4.62
CA ARG A 83 0.15 7.17 4.93
C ARG A 83 1.21 7.58 3.91
N CYS A 84 2.19 8.35 4.37
CA CYS A 84 3.29 8.80 3.54
C CYS A 84 4.21 7.60 3.23
N PRO A 85 4.52 7.32 1.95
CA PRO A 85 5.51 6.32 1.60
C PRO A 85 6.88 6.64 2.19
N SER A 86 7.65 5.60 2.52
CA SER A 86 9.04 5.77 2.94
C SER A 86 9.97 5.78 1.74
N VAL A 87 11.09 6.51 1.82
CA VAL A 87 12.17 6.36 0.84
C VAL A 87 12.67 4.92 0.92
N GLY A 88 12.74 4.29 -0.24
CA GLY A 88 13.12 2.89 -0.37
C GLY A 88 11.95 1.89 -0.37
N GLU A 89 10.73 2.33 -0.10
CA GLU A 89 9.55 1.46 -0.19
C GLU A 89 9.36 0.98 -1.65
N GLN A 90 9.12 -0.32 -1.84
CA GLN A 90 8.81 -0.86 -3.17
C GLN A 90 7.39 -0.48 -3.59
N CYS A 91 7.25 -0.17 -4.87
CA CYS A 91 5.99 0.25 -5.46
C CYS A 91 5.87 -0.24 -6.91
N ILE A 92 4.66 -0.16 -7.43
CA ILE A 92 4.37 -0.34 -8.85
C ILE A 92 4.08 1.01 -9.48
N LEU A 93 4.79 1.35 -10.54
CA LEU A 93 4.48 2.50 -11.37
C LEU A 93 3.42 2.09 -12.40
N ILE A 94 2.27 2.78 -12.38
CA ILE A 94 1.17 2.55 -13.32
C ILE A 94 1.06 3.76 -14.23
N ASN A 95 1.46 3.61 -15.49
CA ASN A 95 1.35 4.62 -16.53
C ASN A 95 0.02 4.47 -17.27
N TYR A 96 -0.98 5.27 -16.88
CA TYR A 96 -2.31 5.22 -17.45
C TYR A 96 -2.46 6.11 -18.70
N GLY A 97 -1.54 7.03 -18.94
CA GLY A 97 -1.51 7.83 -20.17
C GLY A 97 -1.05 7.03 -21.40
N GLY A 98 -0.32 5.94 -21.16
CA GLY A 98 0.37 5.20 -22.21
C GLY A 98 1.56 5.97 -22.79
N GLY A 99 2.39 5.27 -23.55
CA GLY A 99 3.59 5.86 -24.16
C GLY A 99 4.85 5.72 -23.29
N ASP A 100 5.77 6.65 -23.46
CA ASP A 100 7.18 6.47 -23.06
C ASP A 100 7.59 7.27 -21.84
N ASN A 101 6.84 8.32 -21.55
CA ASN A 101 7.06 9.14 -20.38
C ASN A 101 6.12 8.71 -19.25
N SER A 102 6.57 8.93 -18.03
CA SER A 102 5.81 8.64 -16.82
C SER A 102 5.12 9.88 -16.26
N THR A 103 4.75 10.85 -17.11
CA THR A 103 4.09 12.10 -16.66
C THR A 103 2.65 11.85 -16.23
N GLN A 104 1.98 10.90 -16.87
CA GLN A 104 0.62 10.47 -16.56
C GLN A 104 0.65 9.10 -15.87
N ALA A 105 1.27 9.07 -14.69
CA ALA A 105 1.44 7.86 -13.92
C ALA A 105 1.11 8.05 -12.44
N TRP A 106 0.76 6.95 -11.78
CA TRP A 106 0.59 6.86 -10.33
C TRP A 106 1.53 5.81 -9.75
N ALA A 107 1.98 6.04 -8.52
CA ALA A 107 2.76 5.07 -7.76
C ALA A 107 1.86 4.28 -6.81
N LEU A 108 1.68 2.99 -7.03
CA LEU A 108 1.01 2.08 -6.09
C LEU A 108 2.03 1.51 -5.11
N CYS A 109 2.05 2.03 -3.89
CA CYS A 109 3.03 1.65 -2.87
C CYS A 109 2.50 0.51 -1.99
N GLY A 110 3.40 -0.21 -1.31
CA GLY A 110 3.03 -1.29 -0.38
C GLY A 110 3.43 -2.70 -0.83
N VAL A 111 4.34 -2.83 -1.80
CA VAL A 111 4.99 -4.12 -2.07
C VAL A 111 6.05 -4.34 -0.99
N TRP A 112 5.98 -5.47 -0.29
CA TRP A 112 6.95 -5.81 0.76
C TRP A 112 8.30 -6.20 0.15
N SER A 113 9.37 -6.01 0.91
CA SER A 113 10.74 -6.34 0.49
C SER A 113 11.59 -6.74 1.69
N ASP A 114 12.83 -7.17 1.47
CA ASP A 114 13.74 -7.49 2.58
C ASP A 114 14.05 -6.27 3.46
N GLU A 115 14.02 -5.06 2.89
CA GLU A 115 14.21 -3.80 3.62
C GLU A 115 12.96 -3.39 4.42
N PHE A 116 11.77 -3.73 3.91
CA PHE A 116 10.47 -3.45 4.52
C PHE A 116 9.61 -4.72 4.52
N PRO A 117 9.88 -5.66 5.44
CA PRO A 117 9.19 -6.95 5.49
C PRO A 117 7.77 -6.80 6.06
N LEU A 118 6.96 -7.84 5.89
CA LEU A 118 5.67 -7.92 6.57
C LEU A 118 5.86 -8.02 8.10
N PRO A 119 5.03 -7.32 8.90
CA PRO A 119 5.16 -7.31 10.36
C PRO A 119 4.69 -8.62 11.01
N ASP A 120 3.94 -9.45 10.29
CA ASP A 120 3.32 -10.67 10.83
C ASP A 120 3.12 -11.72 9.72
N ASN A 121 2.93 -12.96 10.10
CA ASN A 121 2.60 -14.09 9.23
C ASN A 121 1.40 -14.92 9.73
N ARG A 122 0.74 -14.49 10.82
CA ARG A 122 -0.42 -15.18 11.41
C ARG A 122 -1.70 -14.80 10.64
N PRO A 123 -2.43 -15.75 10.06
CA PRO A 123 -3.54 -15.44 9.13
C PRO A 123 -4.79 -14.82 9.79
N HIS A 124 -4.96 -15.01 11.10
CA HIS A 124 -6.11 -14.50 11.87
C HIS A 124 -5.79 -13.23 12.66
N ILE A 125 -4.59 -12.67 12.47
CA ILE A 125 -4.16 -11.43 13.10
C ILE A 125 -4.01 -10.36 12.03
N HIS A 126 -4.77 -9.28 12.19
CA HIS A 126 -4.54 -8.07 11.41
C HIS A 126 -3.59 -7.15 12.18
N THR A 127 -2.41 -6.93 11.62
CA THR A 127 -1.35 -6.14 12.27
C THR A 127 -1.07 -4.86 11.49
N MET A 128 -1.14 -3.72 12.17
CA MET A 128 -0.64 -2.43 11.68
C MET A 128 0.52 -2.00 12.57
N GLU A 129 1.69 -1.78 11.96
CA GLU A 129 2.89 -1.29 12.65
C GLU A 129 3.30 0.07 12.08
N TRP A 130 3.52 1.06 12.95
CA TRP A 130 3.93 2.41 12.56
C TRP A 130 5.41 2.67 12.84
N ALA A 131 5.95 2.01 13.85
CA ALA A 131 7.36 2.03 14.23
C ALA A 131 7.65 0.83 15.15
N PRO A 132 8.91 0.45 15.37
CA PRO A 132 9.25 -0.61 16.31
C PRO A 132 8.62 -0.37 17.69
N GLY A 133 7.80 -1.31 18.16
CA GLY A 133 7.08 -1.22 19.43
C GLY A 133 5.82 -0.34 19.42
N PHE A 134 5.45 0.25 18.28
CA PHE A 134 4.18 0.96 18.09
C PHE A 134 3.32 0.24 17.04
N ARG A 135 2.37 -0.56 17.52
CA ARG A 135 1.55 -1.43 16.67
C ARG A 135 0.16 -1.70 17.24
N LEU A 136 -0.74 -2.11 16.37
CA LEU A 136 -2.09 -2.57 16.67
C LEU A 136 -2.26 -3.98 16.11
N GLU A 137 -2.68 -4.93 16.94
CA GLU A 137 -3.05 -6.28 16.51
C GLU A 137 -4.53 -6.52 16.80
N ILE A 138 -5.27 -7.00 15.81
CA ILE A 138 -6.67 -7.41 15.93
C ILE A 138 -6.74 -8.90 15.60
N ASN A 139 -7.11 -9.71 16.59
CA ASN A 139 -7.36 -11.13 16.40
C ASN A 139 -8.82 -11.35 15.97
N THR A 140 -9.02 -11.75 14.73
CA THR A 140 -10.35 -11.91 14.12
C THR A 140 -11.10 -13.14 14.61
N GLN A 141 -10.42 -14.11 15.23
CA GLN A 141 -11.05 -15.32 15.79
C GLN A 141 -11.55 -15.11 17.22
N THR A 142 -10.77 -14.41 18.04
CA THR A 142 -11.10 -14.20 19.46
C THR A 142 -11.78 -12.86 19.72
N GLY A 143 -11.73 -11.93 18.76
CA GLY A 143 -12.16 -10.54 18.95
C GLY A 143 -11.22 -9.73 19.84
N LYS A 144 -10.06 -10.28 20.23
CA LYS A 144 -9.07 -9.59 21.06
C LYS A 144 -8.36 -8.51 20.25
N VAL A 145 -8.19 -7.33 20.86
CA VAL A 145 -7.39 -6.23 20.31
C VAL A 145 -6.26 -5.92 21.29
N ASP A 146 -5.02 -5.92 20.79
CA ASP A 146 -3.85 -5.49 21.54
C ASP A 146 -3.28 -4.22 20.90
N TRP A 147 -3.12 -3.16 21.69
CA TRP A 147 -2.61 -1.88 21.24
C TRP A 147 -1.36 -1.51 22.04
N TRP A 148 -0.20 -1.52 21.38
CA TRP A 148 1.08 -1.12 21.98
C TRP A 148 1.34 0.33 21.66
N VAL A 149 1.39 1.18 22.69
CA VAL A 149 1.68 2.60 22.57
C VAL A 149 2.87 2.93 23.47
N PRO A 150 4.04 3.30 22.92
CA PRO A 150 5.27 3.40 23.71
C PRO A 150 5.30 4.60 24.66
N THR A 151 4.47 5.62 24.45
CA THR A 151 4.55 6.88 25.20
C THR A 151 3.26 7.23 25.93
N LYS A 152 2.19 7.56 25.20
CA LYS A 152 0.95 8.07 25.78
C LYS A 152 -0.22 7.84 24.84
N VAL A 153 -1.37 7.46 25.42
CA VAL A 153 -2.67 7.52 24.76
C VAL A 153 -3.42 8.76 25.23
N THR A 154 -4.02 9.52 24.32
CA THR A 154 -4.85 10.69 24.65
C THR A 154 -6.17 10.61 23.90
N PHE A 155 -7.27 10.65 24.65
CA PHE A 155 -8.62 10.57 24.10
C PHE A 155 -9.26 11.96 24.07
N HIS A 156 -9.55 12.47 22.88
CA HIS A 156 -10.28 13.71 22.68
C HIS A 156 -11.78 13.41 22.53
N THR A 157 -12.43 13.08 23.64
CA THR A 157 -13.85 12.71 23.70
C THR A 157 -14.47 13.19 25.02
N PRO A 158 -15.75 13.59 25.03
CA PRO A 158 -16.45 13.91 26.27
C PRO A 158 -16.71 12.70 27.18
N LEU A 159 -16.70 11.46 26.63
CA LEU A 159 -17.00 10.25 27.40
C LEU A 159 -16.13 9.08 26.93
N VAL A 160 -15.58 8.35 27.91
CA VAL A 160 -15.01 7.01 27.73
C VAL A 160 -15.85 6.07 28.59
N HIS A 161 -16.55 5.13 27.95
CA HIS A 161 -17.43 4.18 28.62
C HIS A 161 -16.87 2.76 28.49
N GLY A 162 -16.62 2.12 29.63
CA GLY A 162 -16.37 0.69 29.71
C GLY A 162 -17.63 -0.04 30.16
N THR A 163 -17.98 -1.14 29.49
CA THR A 163 -19.14 -1.95 29.86
C THR A 163 -18.89 -2.82 31.10
N GLU A 164 -17.62 -3.05 31.42
CA GLU A 164 -17.15 -3.91 32.51
C GLU A 164 -15.99 -3.25 33.26
N HIS A 165 -15.29 -4.01 34.11
CA HIS A 165 -14.19 -3.52 34.92
C HIS A 165 -12.97 -3.06 34.11
N VAL A 166 -12.42 -1.91 34.50
CA VAL A 166 -11.10 -1.44 34.08
C VAL A 166 -10.09 -1.81 35.17
N ARG A 167 -8.91 -2.28 34.76
CA ARG A 167 -7.82 -2.64 35.67
C ARG A 167 -6.51 -1.97 35.31
N ASP A 168 -5.71 -1.69 36.33
CA ASP A 168 -4.31 -1.34 36.16
C ASP A 168 -3.41 -2.58 36.30
N PHE A 169 -2.11 -2.38 36.45
CA PHE A 169 -1.14 -3.46 36.65
C PHE A 169 -1.42 -4.30 37.91
N LYS A 170 -1.94 -3.68 38.97
CA LYS A 170 -2.15 -4.30 40.28
C LYS A 170 -3.53 -4.94 40.39
N ARG A 171 -4.60 -4.22 40.05
CA ARG A 171 -5.99 -4.69 40.25
C ARG A 171 -7.04 -3.90 39.47
N THR A 172 -8.28 -4.34 39.54
CA THR A 172 -9.46 -3.66 38.99
C THR A 172 -9.92 -2.52 39.89
N MET A 173 -10.59 -1.52 39.31
CA MET A 173 -11.26 -0.46 40.08
C MET A 173 -12.30 -1.00 41.07
N GLN A 174 -12.90 -2.16 40.78
CA GLN A 174 -13.84 -2.81 41.70
C GLN A 174 -13.12 -3.37 42.93
N GLU A 175 -11.98 -4.04 42.75
CA GLU A 175 -11.17 -4.53 43.88
C GLU A 175 -10.64 -3.39 44.75
N ASP A 176 -10.29 -2.25 44.16
CA ASP A 176 -9.95 -1.03 44.93
C ASP A 176 -11.15 -0.50 45.72
N ARG A 177 -12.35 -0.52 45.12
CA ARG A 177 -13.59 -0.13 45.79
C ARG A 177 -13.93 -1.05 46.96
N ASP A 178 -13.73 -2.35 46.81
CA ASP A 178 -14.00 -3.33 47.88
C ASP A 178 -13.09 -3.09 49.08
N ILE A 179 -11.80 -2.84 48.84
CA ILE A 179 -10.84 -2.47 49.90
C ILE A 179 -11.19 -1.15 50.55
N TYR A 180 -11.63 -0.16 49.75
CA TYR A 180 -12.12 1.09 50.28
C TYR A 180 -13.38 0.89 51.14
N ASN A 181 -14.31 0.02 50.78
CA ASN A 181 -15.51 -0.21 51.59
C ASN A 181 -15.20 -1.00 52.88
N ASP A 182 -14.19 -1.87 52.83
CA ASP A 182 -13.83 -2.72 53.96
C ASP A 182 -12.83 -2.09 54.93
N HIS A 183 -12.11 -1.04 54.54
CA HIS A 183 -11.15 -0.40 55.43
C HIS A 183 -11.84 0.20 56.67
N GLY A 184 -11.14 0.14 57.79
CA GLY A 184 -11.58 0.71 59.05
C GLY A 184 -10.44 1.46 59.72
N HIS A 185 -10.78 2.55 60.40
CA HIS A 185 -9.86 3.27 61.25
C HIS A 185 -10.25 3.05 62.72
N PRO A 186 -9.28 2.95 63.65
CA PRO A 186 -9.59 2.88 65.08
C PRO A 186 -10.48 4.05 65.48
N PHE A 187 -11.56 3.76 66.21
CA PHE A 187 -12.53 4.75 66.73
C PHE A 187 -13.38 5.48 65.67
N MET A 188 -13.38 5.06 64.40
CA MET A 188 -14.31 5.58 63.39
C MET A 188 -15.17 4.46 62.77
N PRO A 189 -16.45 4.74 62.47
CA PRO A 189 -17.29 3.81 61.73
C PRO A 189 -16.76 3.61 60.30
N LYS A 190 -16.97 2.41 59.75
CA LYS A 190 -16.61 2.09 58.37
C LYS A 190 -17.25 3.08 57.37
N PRO A 191 -16.59 3.37 56.24
CA PRO A 191 -17.18 4.19 55.19
C PRO A 191 -18.48 3.58 54.68
N LYS A 192 -19.47 4.43 54.38
CA LYS A 192 -20.70 4.00 53.71
C LYS A 192 -20.38 3.70 52.24
N PRO A 193 -20.84 2.58 51.66
CA PRO A 193 -20.63 2.29 50.25
C PRO A 193 -21.20 3.44 49.40
N GLN A 194 -20.35 4.09 48.62
CA GLN A 194 -20.79 5.02 47.57
C GLN A 194 -21.02 4.18 46.29
N GLN A 195 -22.24 4.24 45.74
CA GLN A 195 -22.62 3.56 44.49
C GLN A 195 -21.74 4.01 43.32
#